data_AF-A0A523JY17-F1
#
_entry.id   AF-A0A523JY17-F1
#
_cell.length_a   1.000
_cell.length_b   1.000
_cell.length_c   1.000
_cell.angle_alpha   90.00
_cell.angle_beta   90.00
_cell.angle_gamma   90.00
#
_symmetry.space_group_name_H-M   'P 1'
#
loop_
_entity.id
_entity.type
_entity.pdbx_description
1 polymer ?
#
loop_
_entity_poly.entity_id
_entity_poly.type
_entity_poly.pdbx_seq_one_letter_code
_entity_poly.pdbx_strand_id
1 'polypeptide(L)'
;MGKQFEDPSSHDHLSGHNSPPGSDLELPPCVFSTGRRIGILWNLPRQDRDWWYEWHCSCISTRINDAMRTFLSKTKLMSARQCMKRLHLEIHRPELKVISPATEAAFETGHRVGAVAQQIYGTDDAVFIPYEGGLSQALKKTVRLVKGGPRFPIFEATFQYDGVLVRVDALIPDGDGWQIVEVKASTSVKEEHSFDCAVQSWVFQGMGHKLNGIALAYVDNSFVYRGDNNYEGLLIKENMADDVEQLLPIVPESIQEARDTVAGAEPAIAVGQHCFDPYECPFVSHCWPSDSDYPVQGLAGSKAKLAEFVLEGYRDIRDVPASRLTVKQQWIQKVTASGKPELLAGARRSMADLAYPRYYLDFETIMPPVPIWADTRPYQTLPFQWSCHVELAPGKMDHAEFLDLSGDPPMRRLAESLVRALGRDGPILTYTAYEKRVINGLIERFPDLQRPLAAIVERLVDLAPVARQFYYHPDMHGSWSLKHVLPTIAADMQYQELTGIQEGTAASEGYLEAIDANTTGERKAELKKQLLRYCKFDTEALVRLVKFLGQ
;
A
#
# COMPACT_ATOMS: atom_id res chain seq x y z
N MET A 1 -17.46 57.62 -72.45
CA MET A 1 -16.25 57.70 -71.60
C MET A 1 -15.77 56.27 -71.39
N GLY A 2 -14.62 55.78 -71.85
CA GLY A 2 -13.49 56.46 -72.45
C GLY A 2 -12.24 55.61 -72.26
N LYS A 3 -12.04 54.64 -73.18
CA LYS A 3 -10.75 54.15 -73.73
C LYS A 3 -9.68 53.53 -72.79
N GLN A 4 -8.78 52.65 -73.25
CA GLN A 4 -8.76 51.59 -74.28
C GLN A 4 -7.33 51.00 -74.30
N PHE A 5 -7.17 49.67 -74.42
CA PHE A 5 -5.91 49.00 -74.84
C PHE A 5 -4.64 49.22 -73.94
N GLU A 6 -3.52 48.49 -74.04
CA GLU A 6 -3.06 47.43 -74.95
C GLU A 6 -1.95 46.54 -74.32
N ASP A 7 -1.53 45.51 -75.07
CA ASP A 7 -0.45 44.51 -74.82
C ASP A 7 -0.01 44.00 -76.22
N PRO A 8 1.22 43.46 -76.52
CA PRO A 8 2.15 42.80 -75.59
C PRO A 8 3.68 42.99 -75.83
N SER A 9 4.48 42.31 -74.99
CA SER A 9 5.76 41.63 -75.31
C SER A 9 7.02 42.39 -75.78
N SER A 10 8.20 41.98 -75.29
CA SER A 10 9.44 41.83 -76.09
C SER A 10 10.52 40.97 -75.40
N HIS A 11 11.33 40.29 -76.22
CA HIS A 11 12.51 39.48 -75.82
C HIS A 11 13.81 40.32 -75.81
N ASP A 12 14.81 39.89 -75.03
CA ASP A 12 16.21 39.59 -75.46
C ASP A 12 17.14 39.46 -74.23
N HIS A 13 17.78 38.30 -74.00
CA HIS A 13 19.12 37.93 -74.47
C HIS A 13 20.28 38.85 -74.03
N LEU A 14 21.16 38.37 -73.12
CA LEU A 14 22.58 38.10 -73.44
C LEU A 14 23.36 37.44 -72.28
N SER A 15 24.39 36.69 -72.67
CA SER A 15 25.31 35.92 -71.83
C SER A 15 26.58 36.71 -71.46
N GLY A 16 27.24 36.39 -70.34
CA GLY A 16 28.60 36.88 -70.04
C GLY A 16 29.27 36.24 -68.83
N HIS A 17 30.20 35.32 -69.06
CA HIS A 17 31.21 34.94 -68.05
C HIS A 17 32.28 36.03 -67.92
N ASN A 18 32.76 36.31 -66.71
CA ASN A 18 34.19 36.46 -66.40
C ASN A 18 34.44 36.50 -64.88
N SER A 19 35.59 35.96 -64.46
CA SER A 19 36.02 35.80 -63.06
C SER A 19 37.14 36.81 -62.68
N PRO A 20 37.95 36.61 -61.61
CA PRO A 20 37.93 37.36 -60.35
C PRO A 20 39.14 38.33 -60.19
N PRO A 21 39.38 38.97 -59.02
CA PRO A 21 40.05 38.37 -57.84
C PRO A 21 39.38 38.79 -56.49
N GLY A 22 39.77 38.34 -55.29
CA GLY A 22 40.83 37.40 -54.87
C GLY A 22 41.67 37.95 -53.69
N SER A 23 41.39 37.49 -52.46
CA SER A 23 42.25 37.49 -51.25
C SER A 23 41.49 36.77 -50.11
N ASP A 24 41.90 35.59 -49.62
CA ASP A 24 42.97 35.31 -48.62
C ASP A 24 42.50 35.58 -47.17
N LEU A 25 42.69 34.78 -46.11
CA LEU A 25 43.25 33.43 -45.80
C LEU A 25 42.53 32.95 -44.48
N GLU A 26 42.65 31.78 -43.87
CA GLU A 26 43.47 30.55 -44.01
C GLU A 26 42.68 29.32 -43.44
N LEU A 27 43.14 28.08 -43.65
CA LEU A 27 42.85 26.91 -42.81
C LEU A 27 44.05 25.93 -42.83
N PRO A 28 44.50 25.43 -41.66
CA PRO A 28 45.27 24.19 -41.56
C PRO A 28 44.50 23.05 -40.84
N PRO A 29 44.92 21.78 -41.02
CA PRO A 29 44.02 20.62 -40.89
C PRO A 29 44.31 19.70 -39.69
N CYS A 30 43.39 18.75 -39.40
CA CYS A 30 43.82 17.47 -38.81
C CYS A 30 42.91 16.26 -39.13
N VAL A 31 43.58 15.24 -39.63
CA VAL A 31 43.21 13.87 -40.00
C VAL A 31 42.23 13.15 -39.06
N PHE A 32 41.22 12.46 -39.62
CA PHE A 32 40.52 11.34 -38.98
C PHE A 32 41.05 10.00 -39.52
N SER A 33 41.39 9.07 -38.63
CA SER A 33 41.64 7.66 -38.97
C SER A 33 40.49 6.76 -38.48
N THR A 34 39.97 5.92 -39.39
CA THR A 34 39.40 4.58 -39.20
C THR A 34 38.78 4.19 -37.81
N GLY A 35 37.53 3.74 -37.69
CA GLY A 35 36.46 3.46 -38.66
C GLY A 35 35.48 2.37 -38.16
N ARG A 36 34.33 2.20 -38.84
CA ARG A 36 33.21 1.25 -38.56
C ARG A 36 32.37 1.62 -37.32
N ARG A 37 31.03 1.55 -37.34
CA ARG A 37 30.02 1.29 -38.39
C ARG A 37 28.72 1.99 -37.96
N ILE A 38 28.17 2.91 -38.77
CA ILE A 38 26.77 3.36 -38.62
C ILE A 38 26.00 2.92 -39.87
N GLY A 39 24.92 2.20 -39.62
CA GLY A 39 24.01 1.58 -40.58
C GLY A 39 23.28 0.53 -39.76
N ILE A 40 22.07 0.79 -39.28
CA ILE A 40 20.86 1.05 -40.07
C ILE A 40 20.12 2.30 -39.57
N LEU A 41 19.78 3.25 -40.47
CA LEU A 41 18.69 4.23 -40.26
C LEU A 41 18.33 4.98 -41.57
N TRP A 42 17.97 4.23 -42.62
CA TRP A 42 17.39 4.78 -43.85
C TRP A 42 16.21 3.92 -44.30
N ASN A 43 15.04 4.14 -43.67
CA ASN A 43 13.71 3.77 -44.19
C ASN A 43 12.59 4.36 -43.30
N LEU A 44 12.57 5.68 -43.12
CA LEU A 44 11.42 6.41 -42.57
C LEU A 44 11.14 7.69 -43.39
N PRO A 45 9.85 8.10 -43.54
CA PRO A 45 9.47 9.22 -44.38
C PRO A 45 10.04 10.57 -43.94
N ARG A 46 10.04 11.54 -44.85
CA ARG A 46 10.70 12.84 -44.68
C ARG A 46 10.09 13.70 -43.54
N GLN A 47 8.84 13.45 -43.18
CA GLN A 47 8.06 14.25 -42.22
C GLN A 47 8.45 14.05 -40.75
N ASP A 48 9.14 12.96 -40.40
CA ASP A 48 9.66 12.69 -39.04
C ASP A 48 11.06 13.29 -38.78
N ARG A 49 11.71 13.86 -39.80
CA ARG A 49 13.07 14.41 -39.68
C ARG A 49 13.09 15.85 -39.19
N ASP A 50 12.13 16.65 -39.61
CA ASP A 50 12.13 18.09 -39.34
C ASP A 50 11.78 18.39 -37.85
N TRP A 51 10.94 17.55 -37.23
CA TRP A 51 10.62 17.64 -35.79
C TRP A 51 11.84 17.37 -34.87
N TRP A 52 12.80 16.56 -35.33
CA TRP A 52 14.03 16.27 -34.58
C TRP A 52 15.06 17.41 -34.63
N TYR A 53 15.03 18.22 -35.70
CA TYR A 53 16.02 19.28 -35.94
C TYR A 53 15.65 20.61 -35.28
N GLU A 54 14.37 21.03 -35.28
CA GLU A 54 13.96 22.29 -34.61
C GLU A 54 14.16 22.25 -33.09
N TRP A 55 14.05 21.08 -32.45
CA TRP A 55 14.28 20.95 -31.00
C TRP A 55 15.78 21.00 -30.59
N HIS A 56 16.70 20.91 -31.54
CA HIS A 56 18.11 20.60 -31.27
C HIS A 56 19.14 21.62 -31.82
N CYS A 57 18.77 22.90 -32.02
CA CYS A 57 19.70 23.90 -32.58
C CYS A 57 20.17 25.04 -31.64
N SER A 58 19.88 25.00 -30.33
CA SER A 58 20.33 26.04 -29.36
C SER A 58 21.29 25.55 -28.25
N CYS A 59 21.52 24.24 -28.12
CA CYS A 59 22.38 23.69 -27.05
C CYS A 59 23.33 22.63 -27.59
N ILE A 60 24.63 22.96 -27.69
CA ILE A 60 25.71 22.01 -28.07
C ILE A 60 26.78 21.88 -26.97
N SER A 61 26.88 22.79 -25.99
CA SER A 61 27.69 22.57 -24.77
C SER A 61 26.95 21.86 -23.63
N THR A 62 25.61 21.85 -23.62
CA THR A 62 24.80 21.29 -22.51
C THR A 62 24.51 19.79 -22.60
N ARG A 63 24.77 19.14 -23.76
CA ARG A 63 24.30 17.76 -24.02
C ARG A 63 25.04 16.63 -23.32
N ILE A 64 26.14 16.91 -22.62
CA ILE A 64 26.84 15.88 -21.84
C ILE A 64 26.15 15.67 -20.47
N ASN A 65 25.47 16.68 -19.92
CA ASN A 65 24.78 16.55 -18.64
C ASN A 65 23.35 15.97 -18.75
N ASP A 66 22.64 16.19 -19.86
CA ASP A 66 21.27 15.69 -20.03
C ASP A 66 21.18 14.16 -20.18
N ALA A 67 22.25 13.51 -20.64
CA ALA A 67 22.30 12.06 -20.81
C ALA A 67 22.37 11.28 -19.46
N MET A 68 22.48 11.98 -18.32
CA MET A 68 22.62 11.37 -16.99
C MET A 68 21.55 11.82 -15.97
N ARG A 69 20.47 12.50 -16.39
CA ARG A 69 19.35 12.79 -15.48
C ARG A 69 18.60 11.49 -15.14
N THR A 70 18.83 10.96 -13.93
CA THR A 70 18.04 9.87 -13.36
C THR A 70 16.55 10.22 -13.39
N PHE A 71 15.76 9.41 -14.10
CA PHE A 71 14.30 9.54 -14.09
C PHE A 71 13.73 9.11 -12.74
N LEU A 72 12.93 9.98 -12.11
CA LEU A 72 12.28 9.74 -10.83
C LEU A 72 10.76 9.75 -11.03
N SER A 73 10.03 8.84 -10.37
CA SER A 73 8.57 8.94 -10.29
C SER A 73 8.13 9.60 -8.99
N LYS A 74 6.88 10.08 -8.95
CA LYS A 74 6.15 10.47 -7.73
C LYS A 74 6.44 9.51 -6.56
N THR A 75 6.23 8.20 -6.78
CA THR A 75 6.46 7.17 -5.77
C THR A 75 7.92 7.10 -5.28
N LYS A 76 8.90 7.30 -6.17
CA LYS A 76 10.33 7.36 -5.77
C LYS A 76 10.62 8.58 -4.91
N LEU A 77 10.04 9.75 -5.23
CA LEU A 77 10.17 10.96 -4.40
C LEU A 77 9.48 10.79 -3.03
N MET A 78 8.34 10.11 -2.97
CA MET A 78 7.73 9.74 -1.68
C MET A 78 8.60 8.77 -0.87
N SER A 79 9.23 7.79 -1.52
CA SER A 79 10.21 6.91 -0.87
C SER A 79 11.43 7.67 -0.37
N ALA A 80 11.90 8.68 -1.12
CA ALA A 80 13.00 9.57 -0.75
C ALA A 80 12.67 10.40 0.50
N ARG A 81 11.46 11.00 0.53
CA ARG A 81 10.93 11.78 1.64
C ARG A 81 10.87 10.98 2.95
N GLN A 82 10.60 9.68 2.87
CA GLN A 82 10.69 8.77 4.02
C GLN A 82 12.15 8.39 4.36
N CYS A 83 12.97 8.06 3.35
CA CYS A 83 14.38 7.71 3.54
C CYS A 83 15.16 7.72 2.21
N MET A 84 16.22 8.54 2.10
CA MET A 84 17.09 8.55 0.91
C MET A 84 17.78 7.19 0.64
N LYS A 85 18.10 6.41 1.69
CA LYS A 85 18.60 5.03 1.52
C LYS A 85 17.54 4.09 0.93
N ARG A 86 16.26 4.27 1.30
CA ARG A 86 15.14 3.53 0.65
C ARG A 86 15.10 3.85 -0.85
N LEU A 87 15.16 5.13 -1.24
CA LEU A 87 15.21 5.53 -2.66
C LEU A 87 16.37 4.86 -3.40
N HIS A 88 17.58 4.87 -2.82
CA HIS A 88 18.78 4.29 -3.44
C HIS A 88 18.63 2.79 -3.68
N LEU A 89 18.24 2.03 -2.65
CA LEU A 89 17.98 0.59 -2.73
C LEU A 89 16.85 0.28 -3.72
N GLU A 90 15.81 1.11 -3.75
CA GLU A 90 14.68 1.01 -4.67
C GLU A 90 15.04 1.16 -6.16
N ILE A 91 16.25 1.61 -6.50
CA ILE A 91 16.74 1.76 -7.87
C ILE A 91 17.92 0.81 -8.15
N HIS A 92 18.88 0.73 -7.23
CA HIS A 92 20.11 -0.04 -7.43
C HIS A 92 20.03 -1.49 -6.96
N ARG A 93 19.21 -1.78 -5.95
CA ARG A 93 19.11 -3.08 -5.27
C ARG A 93 17.65 -3.59 -5.16
N PRO A 94 16.83 -3.55 -6.23
CA PRO A 94 15.41 -3.89 -6.16
C PRO A 94 15.15 -5.36 -5.76
N GLU A 95 16.13 -6.25 -5.90
CA GLU A 95 16.07 -7.65 -5.46
C GLU A 95 16.03 -7.82 -3.93
N LEU A 96 16.39 -6.78 -3.16
CA LEU A 96 16.30 -6.77 -1.70
C LEU A 96 14.90 -6.34 -1.20
N LYS A 97 13.99 -5.96 -2.11
CA LYS A 97 12.65 -5.47 -1.77
C LYS A 97 11.73 -6.63 -1.37
N VAL A 98 11.24 -6.62 -0.13
CA VAL A 98 10.20 -7.53 0.35
C VAL A 98 8.89 -6.76 0.46
N ILE A 99 7.85 -7.22 -0.24
CA ILE A 99 6.48 -6.68 -0.09
C ILE A 99 5.73 -7.62 0.85
N SER A 100 5.12 -7.06 1.91
CA SER A 100 4.26 -7.85 2.81
C SER A 100 2.86 -8.01 2.22
N PRO A 101 2.13 -9.11 2.50
CA PRO A 101 0.74 -9.27 2.04
C PRO A 101 -0.17 -8.11 2.46
N ALA A 102 0.06 -7.52 3.64
CA ALA A 102 -0.63 -6.31 4.09
C ALA A 102 -0.39 -5.09 3.18
N THR A 103 0.78 -5.00 2.53
CA THR A 103 1.09 -3.95 1.55
C THR A 103 0.41 -4.23 0.20
N GLU A 104 0.33 -5.49 -0.23
CA GLU A 104 -0.40 -5.89 -1.44
C GLU A 104 -1.90 -5.62 -1.31
N ALA A 105 -2.49 -6.02 -0.18
CA ALA A 105 -3.87 -5.70 0.19
C ALA A 105 -4.15 -4.19 0.21
N ALA A 106 -3.17 -3.37 0.63
CA ALA A 106 -3.28 -1.91 0.61
C ALA A 106 -3.27 -1.32 -0.81
N PHE A 107 -2.55 -1.92 -1.76
CA PHE A 107 -2.60 -1.52 -3.16
C PHE A 107 -3.96 -1.86 -3.80
N GLU A 108 -4.49 -3.07 -3.56
CA GLU A 108 -5.82 -3.46 -4.05
C GLU A 108 -6.94 -2.62 -3.43
N THR A 109 -6.81 -2.28 -2.13
CA THR A 109 -7.66 -1.30 -1.44
C THR A 109 -7.62 0.06 -2.17
N GLY A 110 -6.44 0.53 -2.55
CA GLY A 110 -6.25 1.76 -3.33
C GLY A 110 -6.92 1.70 -4.70
N HIS A 111 -6.73 0.63 -5.47
CA HIS A 111 -7.37 0.43 -6.78
C HIS A 111 -8.89 0.51 -6.71
N ARG A 112 -9.52 -0.11 -5.69
CA ARG A 112 -10.98 -0.09 -5.49
C ARG A 112 -11.50 1.33 -5.19
N VAL A 113 -10.81 2.08 -4.34
CA VAL A 113 -11.19 3.48 -4.04
C VAL A 113 -10.97 4.37 -5.27
N GLY A 114 -9.90 4.15 -6.03
CA GLY A 114 -9.65 4.83 -7.31
C GLY A 114 -10.73 4.56 -8.36
N ALA A 115 -11.23 3.33 -8.46
CA ALA A 115 -12.35 3.00 -9.36
C ALA A 115 -13.65 3.74 -8.95
N VAL A 116 -13.92 3.89 -7.66
CA VAL A 116 -15.06 4.69 -7.19
C VAL A 116 -14.86 6.20 -7.42
N ALA A 117 -13.63 6.71 -7.28
CA ALA A 117 -13.34 8.10 -7.65
C ALA A 117 -13.58 8.37 -9.15
N GLN A 118 -13.33 7.39 -10.03
CA GLN A 118 -13.67 7.49 -11.45
C GLN A 118 -15.18 7.57 -11.68
N GLN A 119 -15.99 6.89 -10.85
CA GLN A 119 -17.45 7.00 -10.91
C GLN A 119 -17.95 8.35 -10.38
N ILE A 120 -17.40 8.84 -9.25
CA ILE A 120 -17.85 10.08 -8.60
C ILE A 120 -17.46 11.33 -9.40
N TYR A 121 -16.26 11.36 -9.99
CA TYR A 121 -15.76 12.49 -10.75
C TYR A 121 -15.90 12.32 -12.27
N GLY A 122 -16.52 11.22 -12.71
CA GLY A 122 -16.69 10.87 -14.12
C GLY A 122 -17.84 11.61 -14.79
N THR A 123 -17.75 11.69 -16.12
CA THR A 123 -18.79 12.15 -17.03
C THR A 123 -18.83 11.20 -18.24
N ASP A 124 -19.90 11.26 -19.05
CA ASP A 124 -20.06 10.38 -20.22
C ASP A 124 -18.91 10.47 -21.24
N ASP A 125 -18.16 11.58 -21.25
CA ASP A 125 -17.02 11.85 -22.11
C ASP A 125 -15.64 11.76 -21.39
N ALA A 126 -15.62 11.33 -20.12
CA ALA A 126 -14.38 11.16 -19.36
C ALA A 126 -13.47 10.07 -19.95
N VAL A 127 -12.15 10.25 -19.85
CA VAL A 127 -11.15 9.38 -20.47
C VAL A 127 -10.20 8.78 -19.45
N PHE A 128 -10.18 7.44 -19.37
CA PHE A 128 -9.15 6.70 -18.63
C PHE A 128 -7.86 6.55 -19.45
N ILE A 129 -6.70 6.73 -18.80
CA ILE A 129 -5.37 6.44 -19.37
C ILE A 129 -4.86 5.09 -18.82
N PRO A 130 -5.00 3.98 -19.58
CA PRO A 130 -4.49 2.69 -19.14
C PRO A 130 -2.96 2.68 -19.15
N TYR A 131 -2.38 1.84 -18.29
CA TYR A 131 -0.95 1.55 -18.31
C TYR A 131 -0.53 0.66 -19.50
N GLU A 132 -1.50 0.03 -20.18
CA GLU A 132 -1.29 -0.79 -21.38
C GLU A 132 -0.55 0.00 -22.48
N GLY A 133 0.54 -0.57 -22.99
CA GLY A 133 1.47 0.12 -23.91
C GLY A 133 2.58 0.94 -23.20
N GLY A 134 2.54 1.04 -21.87
CA GLY A 134 3.58 1.62 -21.03
C GLY A 134 3.56 3.14 -20.92
N LEU A 135 4.39 3.67 -20.01
CA LEU A 135 4.45 5.09 -19.65
C LEU A 135 4.62 6.04 -20.85
N SER A 136 5.44 5.65 -21.84
CA SER A 136 5.64 6.42 -23.07
C SER A 136 4.38 6.59 -23.92
N GLN A 137 3.45 5.64 -23.87
CA GLN A 137 2.15 5.72 -24.55
C GLN A 137 1.16 6.54 -23.72
N ALA A 138 1.15 6.35 -22.40
CA ALA A 138 0.33 7.13 -21.46
C ALA A 138 0.64 8.63 -21.53
N LEU A 139 1.92 9.02 -21.54
CA LEU A 139 2.38 10.39 -21.76
C LEU A 139 1.87 10.97 -23.08
N LYS A 140 2.08 10.25 -24.20
CA LYS A 140 1.63 10.67 -25.54
C LYS A 140 0.11 10.82 -25.64
N LYS A 141 -0.66 9.95 -24.98
CA LYS A 141 -2.13 10.04 -24.93
C LYS A 141 -2.57 11.26 -24.12
N THR A 142 -2.00 11.45 -22.92
CA THR A 142 -2.32 12.56 -22.01
C THR A 142 -2.05 13.92 -22.67
N VAL A 143 -0.85 14.13 -23.23
CA VAL A 143 -0.48 15.41 -23.90
C VAL A 143 -1.42 15.76 -25.06
N ARG A 144 -1.89 14.76 -25.83
CA ARG A 144 -2.84 14.99 -26.93
C ARG A 144 -4.21 15.45 -26.45
N LEU A 145 -4.69 14.90 -25.33
CA LEU A 145 -5.99 15.26 -24.75
C LEU A 145 -5.94 16.64 -24.10
N VAL A 146 -4.93 16.91 -23.26
CA VAL A 146 -4.77 18.18 -22.54
C VAL A 146 -4.55 19.36 -23.49
N LYS A 147 -3.93 19.14 -24.67
CA LYS A 147 -3.81 20.16 -25.73
C LYS A 147 -5.17 20.69 -26.23
N GLY A 148 -6.27 19.96 -26.03
CA GLY A 148 -7.62 20.40 -26.36
C GLY A 148 -8.21 21.43 -25.38
N GLY A 149 -7.56 21.68 -24.24
CA GLY A 149 -8.10 22.43 -23.10
C GLY A 149 -8.91 21.56 -22.13
N PRO A 150 -9.35 22.12 -20.99
CA PRO A 150 -10.16 21.42 -19.99
C PRO A 150 -11.58 21.18 -20.50
N ARG A 151 -11.81 20.00 -21.10
CA ARG A 151 -13.11 19.63 -21.70
C ARG A 151 -13.85 18.58 -20.89
N PHE A 152 -13.15 17.54 -20.48
CA PHE A 152 -13.68 16.36 -19.78
C PHE A 152 -12.66 15.85 -18.76
N PRO A 153 -13.09 15.12 -17.71
CA PRO A 153 -12.19 14.47 -16.76
C PRO A 153 -11.26 13.48 -17.46
N ILE A 154 -9.98 13.51 -17.08
CA ILE A 154 -8.97 12.54 -17.52
C ILE A 154 -8.47 11.81 -16.28
N PHE A 155 -8.78 10.53 -16.18
CA PHE A 155 -8.29 9.68 -15.10
C PHE A 155 -6.92 9.11 -15.44
N GLU A 156 -6.07 9.02 -14.43
CA GLU A 156 -4.72 8.45 -14.56
C GLU A 156 -3.81 9.21 -15.55
N ALA A 157 -4.07 10.51 -15.69
CA ALA A 157 -3.34 11.39 -16.59
C ALA A 157 -1.85 11.41 -16.23
N THR A 158 -1.00 11.08 -17.20
CA THR A 158 0.43 10.89 -16.99
C THR A 158 1.22 12.06 -17.57
N PHE A 159 2.04 12.68 -16.74
CA PHE A 159 2.81 13.89 -17.03
C PHE A 159 4.29 13.69 -16.74
N GLN A 160 5.14 14.47 -17.42
CA GLN A 160 6.57 14.48 -17.20
C GLN A 160 7.14 15.87 -17.39
N TYR A 161 7.83 16.36 -16.36
CA TYR A 161 8.56 17.62 -16.38
C TYR A 161 9.91 17.41 -15.72
N ASP A 162 10.97 17.96 -16.32
CA ASP A 162 12.36 17.79 -15.87
C ASP A 162 12.68 16.36 -15.37
N GLY A 163 12.48 15.34 -16.19
CA GLY A 163 12.77 13.94 -15.82
C GLY A 163 11.95 13.35 -14.66
N VAL A 164 11.06 14.12 -14.02
CA VAL A 164 10.13 13.63 -12.99
C VAL A 164 8.82 13.23 -13.65
N LEU A 165 8.36 12.01 -13.36
CA LEU A 165 7.11 11.45 -13.88
C LEU A 165 6.06 11.38 -12.78
N VAL A 166 4.88 11.92 -13.07
CA VAL A 166 3.69 11.78 -12.22
C VAL A 166 2.55 11.16 -13.02
N ARG A 167 1.72 10.39 -12.33
CA ARG A 167 0.44 9.90 -12.81
C ARG A 167 -0.57 10.35 -11.75
N VAL A 168 -1.52 11.18 -12.17
CA VAL A 168 -2.48 11.85 -11.29
C VAL A 168 -3.80 11.09 -11.37
N ASP A 169 -4.44 10.80 -10.24
CA ASP A 169 -5.59 9.89 -10.20
C ASP A 169 -6.77 10.46 -11.01
N ALA A 170 -7.11 11.74 -10.79
CA ALA A 170 -8.09 12.47 -11.59
C ALA A 170 -7.60 13.89 -11.94
N LEU A 171 -7.72 14.23 -13.22
CA LEU A 171 -7.55 15.59 -13.75
C LEU A 171 -8.90 16.10 -14.26
N ILE A 172 -9.50 17.05 -13.56
CA ILE A 172 -10.88 17.50 -13.75
C ILE A 172 -10.89 18.90 -14.38
N PRO A 173 -11.73 19.19 -15.38
CA PRO A 173 -11.94 20.55 -15.88
C PRO A 173 -12.40 21.51 -14.78
N ASP A 174 -11.77 22.69 -14.70
CA ASP A 174 -12.15 23.74 -13.77
C ASP A 174 -12.01 25.11 -14.45
N GLY A 175 -13.12 25.61 -15.02
CA GLY A 175 -13.13 26.85 -15.81
C GLY A 175 -12.24 26.76 -17.06
N ASP A 176 -11.24 27.63 -17.15
CA ASP A 176 -10.23 27.68 -18.22
C ASP A 176 -8.94 26.91 -17.89
N GLY A 177 -8.90 26.25 -16.73
CA GLY A 177 -7.78 25.43 -16.26
C GLY A 177 -8.24 24.07 -15.75
N TRP A 178 -7.38 23.42 -14.97
CA TRP A 178 -7.63 22.08 -14.43
C TRP A 178 -7.56 22.07 -12.91
N GLN A 179 -8.34 21.18 -12.29
CA GLN A 179 -8.16 20.72 -10.92
C GLN A 179 -7.51 19.33 -10.95
N ILE A 180 -6.42 19.14 -10.19
CA ILE A 180 -5.90 17.79 -9.89
C ILE A 180 -6.57 17.30 -8.59
N VAL A 181 -6.99 16.04 -8.58
CA VAL A 181 -7.46 15.35 -7.38
C VAL A 181 -6.66 14.06 -7.19
N GLU A 182 -5.92 13.98 -6.09
CA GLU A 182 -5.26 12.76 -5.61
C GLU A 182 -6.22 11.99 -4.71
N VAL A 183 -6.33 10.67 -4.91
CA VAL A 183 -7.31 9.80 -4.24
C VAL A 183 -6.59 8.89 -3.25
N LYS A 184 -6.98 8.94 -1.98
CA LYS A 184 -6.44 8.08 -0.92
C LYS A 184 -7.55 7.24 -0.29
N ALA A 185 -7.23 6.00 0.03
CA ALA A 185 -8.11 5.15 0.83
C ALA A 185 -8.19 5.56 2.31
N SER A 186 -7.27 6.40 2.81
CA SER A 186 -7.28 6.89 4.19
C SER A 186 -8.57 7.63 4.55
N THR A 187 -8.86 7.76 5.85
CA THR A 187 -10.02 8.50 6.36
C THR A 187 -9.70 9.93 6.80
N SER A 188 -8.53 10.44 6.40
CA SER A 188 -8.07 11.81 6.66
C SER A 188 -6.90 12.17 5.73
N VAL A 189 -6.61 13.47 5.66
CA VAL A 189 -5.32 14.01 5.20
C VAL A 189 -4.20 13.61 6.18
N LYS A 190 -2.96 13.58 5.68
CA LYS A 190 -1.72 13.39 6.44
C LYS A 190 -0.59 14.22 5.81
N GLU A 191 0.48 14.50 6.54
CA GLU A 191 1.61 15.32 6.09
C GLU A 191 2.24 14.80 4.78
N GLU A 192 2.39 13.48 4.61
CA GLU A 192 2.97 12.92 3.40
C GLU A 192 2.11 13.15 2.14
N HIS A 193 0.81 13.44 2.28
CA HIS A 193 -0.07 13.73 1.15
C HIS A 193 0.16 15.13 0.57
N SER A 194 0.55 16.10 1.40
CA SER A 194 0.79 17.48 0.98
C SER A 194 2.01 17.57 0.05
N PHE A 195 3.08 16.82 0.33
CA PHE A 195 4.25 16.74 -0.54
C PHE A 195 3.96 16.01 -1.87
N ASP A 196 3.13 14.96 -1.83
CA ASP A 196 2.64 14.27 -3.04
C ASP A 196 1.90 15.25 -3.97
N CYS A 197 0.95 16.02 -3.43
CA CYS A 197 0.22 17.07 -4.15
C CYS A 197 1.15 18.18 -4.69
N ALA A 198 2.19 18.55 -3.95
CA ALA A 198 3.16 19.57 -4.37
C ALA A 198 4.02 19.10 -5.56
N VAL A 199 4.49 17.85 -5.56
CA VAL A 199 5.24 17.25 -6.68
C VAL A 199 4.37 17.19 -7.94
N GLN A 200 3.09 16.80 -7.81
CA GLN A 200 2.16 16.77 -8.95
C GLN A 200 1.89 18.16 -9.52
N SER A 201 1.64 19.13 -8.64
CA SER A 201 1.40 20.53 -9.03
C SER A 201 2.62 21.12 -9.73
N TRP A 202 3.83 20.88 -9.20
CA TRP A 202 5.09 21.32 -9.81
C TRP A 202 5.31 20.74 -11.21
N VAL A 203 5.09 19.43 -11.41
CA VAL A 203 5.24 18.83 -12.75
C VAL A 203 4.21 19.40 -13.73
N PHE A 204 2.95 19.53 -13.31
CA PHE A 204 1.88 20.00 -14.19
C PHE A 204 2.04 21.48 -14.59
N GLN A 205 2.36 22.35 -13.61
CA GLN A 205 2.65 23.76 -13.87
C GLN A 205 3.95 23.95 -14.66
N GLY A 206 4.98 23.14 -14.41
CA GLY A 206 6.23 23.14 -15.16
C GLY A 206 6.07 22.82 -16.65
N MET A 207 5.06 22.01 -17.01
CA MET A 207 4.65 21.79 -18.41
C MET A 207 3.91 22.98 -19.05
N GLY A 208 3.69 24.07 -18.30
CA GLY A 208 2.96 25.26 -18.76
C GLY A 208 1.44 25.12 -18.76
N HIS A 209 0.90 24.13 -18.02
CA HIS A 209 -0.54 23.95 -17.89
C HIS A 209 -1.12 24.82 -16.76
N LYS A 210 -2.33 25.38 -16.98
CA LYS A 210 -3.04 26.16 -15.98
C LYS A 210 -3.68 25.24 -14.94
N LEU A 211 -3.15 25.24 -13.72
CA LEU A 211 -3.72 24.59 -12.55
C LEU A 211 -4.57 25.61 -11.78
N ASN A 212 -5.87 25.38 -11.71
CA ASN A 212 -6.81 26.22 -10.96
C ASN A 212 -7.07 25.67 -9.54
N GLY A 213 -6.84 24.37 -9.30
CA GLY A 213 -6.91 23.78 -7.97
C GLY A 213 -6.16 22.46 -7.82
N ILE A 214 -5.85 22.11 -6.58
CA ILE A 214 -5.24 20.83 -6.17
C ILE A 214 -5.98 20.35 -4.92
N ALA A 215 -6.40 19.10 -4.91
CA ALA A 215 -7.23 18.56 -3.85
C ALA A 215 -6.86 17.11 -3.50
N LEU A 216 -7.13 16.72 -2.24
CA LEU A 216 -7.04 15.35 -1.78
C LEU A 216 -8.45 14.81 -1.56
N ALA A 217 -8.82 13.75 -2.27
CA ALA A 217 -10.02 12.97 -2.02
C ALA A 217 -9.69 11.81 -1.07
N TYR A 218 -10.41 11.72 0.05
CA TYR A 218 -10.22 10.66 1.05
C TYR A 218 -11.57 10.09 1.53
N VAL A 219 -11.56 8.89 2.08
CA VAL A 219 -12.77 8.11 2.39
C VAL A 219 -13.47 8.66 3.63
N ASP A 220 -14.75 9.02 3.50
CA ASP A 220 -15.62 9.39 4.62
C ASP A 220 -16.02 8.14 5.42
N ASN A 221 -15.47 7.98 6.62
CA ASN A 221 -15.82 6.86 7.50
C ASN A 221 -17.23 6.97 8.14
N SER A 222 -17.94 8.07 7.90
CA SER A 222 -19.34 8.28 8.28
C SER A 222 -20.32 7.96 7.15
N PHE A 223 -19.85 7.81 5.90
CA PHE A 223 -20.67 7.42 4.75
C PHE A 223 -21.42 6.11 5.00
N VAL A 224 -22.71 6.07 4.66
CA VAL A 224 -23.55 4.87 4.73
C VAL A 224 -24.01 4.51 3.33
N TYR A 225 -23.50 3.39 2.81
CA TYR A 225 -23.85 2.90 1.49
C TYR A 225 -25.33 2.49 1.43
N ARG A 226 -26.06 2.98 0.42
CA ARG A 226 -27.51 2.74 0.25
C ARG A 226 -27.85 1.65 -0.76
N GLY A 227 -26.87 1.13 -1.49
CA GLY A 227 -27.08 0.17 -2.57
C GLY A 227 -26.93 0.78 -3.96
N ASP A 228 -27.43 0.06 -4.96
CA ASP A 228 -27.50 0.47 -6.37
C ASP A 228 -26.17 0.92 -7.01
N ASN A 229 -25.03 0.53 -6.43
CA ASN A 229 -23.69 1.01 -6.75
C ASN A 229 -23.55 2.53 -6.67
N ASN A 230 -24.38 3.24 -5.91
CA ASN A 230 -24.23 4.67 -5.70
C ASN A 230 -23.28 4.96 -4.53
N TYR A 231 -22.12 5.53 -4.85
CA TYR A 231 -21.08 5.96 -3.90
C TYR A 231 -20.93 7.49 -3.83
N GLU A 232 -21.90 8.26 -4.34
CA GLU A 232 -21.91 9.72 -4.18
C GLU A 232 -21.85 10.10 -2.68
N GLY A 233 -20.84 10.89 -2.32
CA GLY A 233 -20.55 11.23 -0.92
C GLY A 233 -19.59 10.29 -0.19
N LEU A 234 -19.07 9.22 -0.81
CA LEU A 234 -18.03 8.37 -0.20
C LEU A 234 -16.71 9.11 0.03
N LEU A 235 -16.40 10.11 -0.82
CA LEU A 235 -15.13 10.82 -0.79
C LEU A 235 -15.31 12.27 -0.34
N ILE A 236 -14.66 12.63 0.77
CA ILE A 236 -14.45 14.04 1.16
C ILE A 236 -13.29 14.58 0.34
N LYS A 237 -13.46 15.77 -0.22
CA LYS A 237 -12.46 16.47 -1.04
C LYS A 237 -11.90 17.67 -0.28
N GLU A 238 -10.69 17.54 0.24
CA GLU A 238 -9.94 18.65 0.88
C GLU A 238 -9.25 19.51 -0.18
N ASN A 239 -9.21 20.83 0.03
CA ASN A 239 -8.38 21.72 -0.78
C ASN A 239 -6.94 21.71 -0.24
N MET A 240 -5.96 21.43 -1.10
CA MET A 240 -4.54 21.35 -0.73
C MET A 240 -3.73 22.58 -1.16
N ALA A 241 -4.38 23.64 -1.64
CA ALA A 241 -3.70 24.81 -2.21
C ALA A 241 -2.67 25.46 -1.27
N ASP A 242 -3.05 25.78 -0.03
CA ASP A 242 -2.19 26.47 0.94
C ASP A 242 -0.97 25.62 1.36
N ASP A 243 -1.17 24.31 1.49
CA ASP A 243 -0.13 23.32 1.76
C ASP A 243 0.85 23.22 0.59
N VAL A 244 0.32 23.18 -0.64
CA VAL A 244 1.11 23.10 -1.86
C VAL A 244 1.89 24.39 -2.09
N GLU A 245 1.32 25.58 -1.85
CA GLU A 245 2.03 26.85 -1.95
C GLU A 245 3.27 26.90 -1.04
N GLN A 246 3.15 26.39 0.20
CA GLN A 246 4.27 26.30 1.14
C GLN A 246 5.36 25.32 0.71
N LEU A 247 5.00 24.22 0.03
CA LEU A 247 5.92 23.15 -0.35
C LEU A 247 6.54 23.32 -1.76
N LEU A 248 5.86 24.01 -2.69
CA LEU A 248 6.33 24.23 -4.06
C LEU A 248 7.78 24.77 -4.16
N PRO A 249 8.23 25.73 -3.32
CA PRO A 249 9.61 26.22 -3.36
C PRO A 249 10.67 25.16 -3.06
N ILE A 250 10.37 24.15 -2.25
CA ILE A 250 11.34 23.12 -1.83
C ILE A 250 11.31 21.85 -2.68
N VAL A 251 10.30 21.70 -3.57
CA VAL A 251 10.19 20.55 -4.47
C VAL A 251 11.42 20.39 -5.39
N PRO A 252 11.94 21.44 -6.07
CA PRO A 252 13.12 21.32 -6.92
C PRO A 252 14.38 20.87 -6.17
N GLU A 253 14.60 21.39 -4.96
CA GLU A 253 15.73 21.03 -4.10
C GLU A 253 15.63 19.56 -3.66
N SER A 254 14.43 19.14 -3.23
CA SER A 254 14.15 17.75 -2.85
C SER A 254 14.35 16.76 -4.02
N ILE A 255 13.99 17.17 -5.24
CA ILE A 255 14.23 16.39 -6.46
C ILE A 255 15.73 16.29 -6.76
N GLN A 256 16.49 17.37 -6.56
CA GLN A 256 17.93 17.35 -6.79
C GLN A 256 18.67 16.51 -5.74
N GLU A 257 18.32 16.61 -4.46
CA GLU A 257 18.85 15.74 -3.39
C GLU A 257 18.57 14.26 -3.67
N ALA A 258 17.37 13.94 -4.17
CA ALA A 258 17.01 12.60 -4.60
C ALA A 258 17.83 12.10 -5.80
N ARG A 259 18.14 12.98 -6.77
CA ARG A 259 19.02 12.64 -7.91
C ARG A 259 20.46 12.40 -7.46
N ASP A 260 21.00 13.30 -6.64
CA ASP A 260 22.38 13.23 -6.16
C ASP A 260 22.58 11.99 -5.28
N THR A 261 21.59 11.69 -4.43
CA THR A 261 21.49 10.41 -3.71
C THR A 261 21.62 9.23 -4.65
N VAL A 262 20.83 9.15 -5.72
CA VAL A 262 20.81 7.99 -6.62
C VAL A 262 22.05 7.91 -7.51
N ALA A 263 22.65 9.05 -7.87
CA ALA A 263 23.92 9.08 -8.60
C ALA A 263 25.13 8.69 -7.72
N GLY A 264 24.99 8.84 -6.40
CA GLY A 264 26.04 8.57 -5.42
C GLY A 264 26.11 7.13 -4.89
N ALA A 265 26.96 6.96 -3.88
CA ALA A 265 27.02 5.75 -3.06
C ALA A 265 25.78 5.62 -2.17
N GLU A 266 25.50 4.41 -1.69
CA GLU A 266 24.38 4.15 -0.78
C GLU A 266 24.46 5.04 0.48
N PRO A 267 23.43 5.84 0.80
CA PRO A 267 23.46 6.73 1.95
C PRO A 267 23.61 5.97 3.28
N ALA A 268 24.54 6.41 4.13
CA ALA A 268 24.78 5.84 5.46
C ALA A 268 23.71 6.27 6.49
N ILE A 269 22.44 5.95 6.21
CA ILE A 269 21.31 6.22 7.10
C ILE A 269 21.12 5.02 8.04
N ALA A 270 21.19 5.28 9.34
CA ALA A 270 20.91 4.30 10.38
C ALA A 270 19.41 3.96 10.43
N VAL A 271 19.08 2.77 10.94
CA VAL A 271 17.68 2.37 11.16
C VAL A 271 16.99 3.25 12.20
N GLY A 272 15.65 3.31 12.15
CA GLY A 272 14.87 4.15 13.06
C GLY A 272 13.35 4.00 12.89
N GLN A 273 12.60 4.92 13.50
CA GLN A 273 11.14 4.99 13.36
C GLN A 273 10.70 5.16 11.90
N HIS A 274 11.46 5.93 11.10
CA HIS A 274 11.23 6.13 9.67
C HIS A 274 11.28 4.83 8.84
N CYS A 275 11.76 3.70 9.39
CA CYS A 275 11.66 2.40 8.73
C CYS A 275 10.23 1.82 8.76
N PHE A 276 9.34 2.36 9.60
CA PHE A 276 7.98 1.87 9.83
C PHE A 276 6.89 2.96 9.69
N ASP A 277 7.30 4.20 9.45
CA ASP A 277 6.46 5.39 9.44
C ASP A 277 6.90 6.33 8.29
N PRO A 278 5.97 6.91 7.50
CA PRO A 278 4.52 6.69 7.53
C PRO A 278 4.06 5.31 6.99
N TYR A 279 4.97 4.54 6.38
CA TYR A 279 4.73 3.19 5.86
C TYR A 279 5.85 2.24 6.28
N GLU A 280 5.57 0.93 6.33
CA GLU A 280 6.64 -0.06 6.48
C GLU A 280 7.58 -0.02 5.26
N CYS A 281 8.88 0.17 5.50
CA CYS A 281 9.88 0.21 4.45
C CYS A 281 10.14 -1.23 3.96
N PRO A 282 10.01 -1.52 2.65
CA PRO A 282 10.17 -2.88 2.11
C PRO A 282 11.62 -3.39 2.12
N PHE A 283 12.55 -2.63 2.71
CA PHE A 283 13.96 -3.00 2.93
C PHE A 283 14.30 -3.14 4.43
N VAL A 284 13.29 -3.19 5.32
CA VAL A 284 13.50 -3.38 6.78
C VAL A 284 14.40 -4.60 7.06
N SER A 285 14.18 -5.72 6.37
CA SER A 285 14.96 -6.96 6.48
C SER A 285 16.43 -6.83 6.03
N HIS A 286 16.74 -5.84 5.19
CA HIS A 286 18.11 -5.55 4.76
C HIS A 286 18.79 -4.52 5.67
N CYS A 287 18.06 -3.50 6.12
CA CYS A 287 18.62 -2.40 6.90
C CYS A 287 18.78 -2.73 8.39
N TRP A 288 17.86 -3.50 8.97
CA TRP A 288 17.92 -3.90 10.38
C TRP A 288 18.80 -5.15 10.55
N PRO A 289 19.64 -5.21 11.61
CA PRO A 289 20.47 -6.38 11.86
C PRO A 289 19.61 -7.62 12.14
N SER A 290 19.98 -8.74 11.52
CA SER A 290 19.39 -10.07 11.71
C SER A 290 20.47 -11.15 11.75
N ASP A 291 21.68 -10.76 12.17
CA ASP A 291 22.92 -11.54 12.21
C ASP A 291 23.16 -12.25 13.55
N SER A 292 22.17 -12.22 14.44
CA SER A 292 22.17 -12.87 15.77
C SER A 292 20.97 -13.79 15.95
N ASP A 293 21.07 -14.76 16.86
CA ASP A 293 19.96 -15.68 17.19
C ASP A 293 18.73 -14.94 17.73
N TYR A 294 18.97 -13.86 18.49
CA TYR A 294 17.93 -13.03 19.10
C TYR A 294 18.19 -11.55 18.80
N PRO A 295 17.83 -11.05 17.60
CA PRO A 295 18.03 -9.65 17.23
C PRO A 295 17.38 -8.69 18.22
N VAL A 296 17.94 -7.49 18.41
CA VAL A 296 17.46 -6.50 19.40
C VAL A 296 15.95 -6.21 19.29
N GLN A 297 15.39 -6.33 18.08
CA GLN A 297 13.97 -6.25 17.75
C GLN A 297 13.09 -7.14 18.66
N GLY A 298 13.61 -8.29 19.11
CA GLY A 298 12.96 -9.24 20.01
C GLY A 298 12.72 -8.74 21.44
N LEU A 299 13.27 -7.58 21.82
CA LEU A 299 12.87 -6.88 23.06
C LEU A 299 11.48 -6.24 22.96
N ALA A 300 10.94 -6.07 21.74
CA ALA A 300 9.72 -5.34 21.43
C ALA A 300 9.71 -3.89 21.97
N GLY A 301 8.59 -3.18 21.76
CA GLY A 301 8.41 -1.79 22.20
C GLY A 301 8.82 -0.76 21.15
N SER A 302 9.31 0.41 21.60
CA SER A 302 9.57 1.57 20.74
C SER A 302 10.69 1.30 19.73
N LYS A 303 10.37 1.43 18.43
CA LYS A 303 11.35 1.25 17.34
C LYS A 303 12.51 2.24 17.44
N ALA A 304 12.25 3.47 17.92
CA ALA A 304 13.31 4.45 18.19
C ALA A 304 14.30 3.95 19.26
N LYS A 305 13.82 3.32 20.34
CA LYS A 305 14.70 2.79 21.39
C LYS A 305 15.47 1.55 20.93
N LEU A 306 14.86 0.72 20.09
CA LEU A 306 15.51 -0.43 19.47
C LEU A 306 16.62 0.01 18.50
N ALA A 307 16.38 1.06 17.72
CA ALA A 307 17.38 1.67 16.85
C ALA A 307 18.56 2.30 17.62
N GLU A 308 18.31 2.91 18.79
CA GLU A 308 19.38 3.38 19.69
C GLU A 308 20.32 2.23 20.07
N PHE A 309 19.79 1.05 20.42
CA PHE A 309 20.62 -0.12 20.70
C PHE A 309 21.42 -0.60 19.47
N VAL A 310 20.81 -0.60 18.28
CA VAL A 310 21.51 -0.94 17.01
C VAL A 310 22.66 0.04 16.73
N LEU A 311 22.45 1.33 16.98
CA LEU A 311 23.44 2.40 16.81
C LEU A 311 24.61 2.30 17.78
N GLU A 312 24.34 1.87 19.01
CA GLU A 312 25.35 1.61 20.05
C GLU A 312 26.12 0.29 19.81
N GLY A 313 25.77 -0.47 18.77
CA GLY A 313 26.45 -1.71 18.38
C GLY A 313 25.87 -2.99 18.98
N TYR A 314 24.77 -2.91 19.74
CA TYR A 314 24.09 -4.12 20.23
C TYR A 314 23.40 -4.84 19.06
N ARG A 315 23.73 -6.13 18.90
CA ARG A 315 23.13 -7.02 17.88
C ARG A 315 22.16 -8.03 18.46
N ASP A 316 22.40 -8.49 19.69
CA ASP A 316 21.57 -9.49 20.36
C ASP A 316 20.91 -8.92 21.62
N ILE A 317 19.68 -9.36 21.95
CA ILE A 317 18.98 -8.94 23.17
C ILE A 317 19.75 -9.29 24.44
N ARG A 318 20.58 -10.33 24.42
CA ARG A 318 21.38 -10.82 25.55
C ARG A 318 22.47 -9.82 25.97
N ASP A 319 22.95 -8.99 25.04
CA ASP A 319 24.05 -8.05 25.27
C ASP A 319 23.60 -6.69 25.84
N VAL A 320 22.31 -6.37 25.72
CA VAL A 320 21.77 -5.06 26.13
C VAL A 320 21.79 -4.92 27.67
N PRO A 321 22.35 -3.85 28.26
CA PRO A 321 22.41 -3.69 29.71
C PRO A 321 21.01 -3.69 30.36
N ALA A 322 20.78 -4.59 31.31
CA ALA A 322 19.48 -4.76 31.98
C ALA A 322 18.95 -3.46 32.64
N SER A 323 19.84 -2.57 33.09
CA SER A 323 19.49 -1.23 33.62
C SER A 323 18.80 -0.30 32.60
N ARG A 324 18.91 -0.61 31.30
CA ARG A 324 18.26 0.11 30.19
C ARG A 324 17.00 -0.58 29.68
N LEU A 325 16.65 -1.73 30.24
CA LEU A 325 15.49 -2.53 29.89
C LEU A 325 14.36 -2.34 30.90
N THR A 326 13.12 -2.30 30.42
CA THR A 326 11.93 -2.40 31.28
C THR A 326 11.85 -3.76 31.98
N VAL A 327 11.10 -3.88 33.08
CA VAL A 327 10.91 -5.17 33.79
C VAL A 327 10.47 -6.30 32.85
N LYS A 328 9.60 -6.01 31.87
CA LYS A 328 9.17 -6.99 30.87
C LYS A 328 10.30 -7.39 29.90
N GLN A 329 11.12 -6.43 29.50
CA GLN A 329 12.29 -6.68 28.64
C GLN A 329 13.41 -7.43 29.37
N GLN A 330 13.62 -7.16 30.66
CA GLN A 330 14.51 -7.95 31.51
C GLN A 330 14.01 -9.41 31.64
N TRP A 331 12.69 -9.61 31.74
CA TRP A 331 12.11 -10.96 31.74
C TRP A 331 12.33 -11.68 30.40
N ILE A 332 12.07 -11.02 29.26
CA ILE A 332 12.39 -11.52 27.91
C ILE A 332 13.87 -11.93 27.84
N GLN A 333 14.78 -11.01 28.18
CA GLN A 333 16.22 -11.24 28.15
C GLN A 333 16.65 -12.41 29.04
N LYS A 334 16.17 -12.48 30.28
CA LYS A 334 16.45 -13.57 31.23
C LYS A 334 16.06 -14.94 30.65
N VAL A 335 14.84 -15.06 30.13
CA VAL A 335 14.32 -16.32 29.59
C VAL A 335 15.11 -16.72 28.35
N THR A 336 15.33 -15.80 27.40
CA THR A 336 16.14 -16.02 26.20
C THR A 336 17.57 -16.43 26.54
N ALA A 337 18.25 -15.72 27.45
CA ALA A 337 19.61 -16.05 27.89
C ALA A 337 19.70 -17.41 28.57
N SER A 338 18.62 -17.87 29.22
CA SER A 338 18.57 -19.20 29.86
C SER A 338 18.29 -20.35 28.87
N GLY A 339 17.76 -20.05 27.67
CA GLY A 339 17.31 -21.03 26.69
C GLY A 339 16.13 -21.91 27.15
N LYS A 340 15.47 -21.58 28.27
CA LYS A 340 14.40 -22.38 28.87
C LYS A 340 13.12 -21.56 28.97
N PRO A 341 11.97 -22.03 28.43
CA PRO A 341 10.71 -21.34 28.62
C PRO A 341 10.32 -21.22 30.09
N GLU A 342 9.64 -20.13 30.43
CA GLU A 342 9.15 -19.86 31.77
C GLU A 342 7.62 -19.75 31.76
N LEU A 343 6.97 -20.76 32.35
CA LEU A 343 5.54 -20.78 32.65
C LEU A 343 5.35 -20.51 34.15
N LEU A 344 4.78 -19.36 34.48
CA LEU A 344 4.56 -18.94 35.86
C LEU A 344 3.25 -19.54 36.40
N ALA A 345 3.25 -19.93 37.68
CA ALA A 345 2.11 -20.56 38.36
C ALA A 345 0.80 -19.73 38.38
N GLY A 346 0.83 -18.48 37.94
CA GLY A 346 -0.38 -17.69 37.68
C GLY A 346 -1.22 -18.22 36.52
N ALA A 347 -0.59 -18.79 35.47
CA ALA A 347 -1.28 -19.38 34.33
C ALA A 347 -2.25 -20.49 34.78
N ARG A 348 -1.74 -21.47 35.53
CA ARG A 348 -2.53 -22.59 36.06
C ARG A 348 -3.71 -22.12 36.90
N ARG A 349 -3.51 -21.12 37.76
CA ARG A 349 -4.60 -20.52 38.55
C ARG A 349 -5.67 -19.90 37.66
N SER A 350 -5.28 -19.12 36.65
CA SER A 350 -6.22 -18.54 35.69
C SER A 350 -7.04 -19.58 34.92
N MET A 351 -6.50 -20.79 34.68
CA MET A 351 -7.21 -21.87 33.99
C MET A 351 -8.06 -22.76 34.92
N ALA A 352 -7.76 -22.78 36.22
CA ALA A 352 -8.43 -23.64 37.20
C ALA A 352 -9.92 -23.26 37.41
N ASP A 353 -10.23 -21.97 37.32
CA ASP A 353 -11.59 -21.43 37.55
C ASP A 353 -12.52 -21.58 36.32
N LEU A 354 -12.01 -22.11 35.20
CA LEU A 354 -12.77 -22.28 33.96
C LEU A 354 -13.65 -23.55 34.02
N ALA A 355 -14.91 -23.37 34.43
CA ALA A 355 -15.92 -24.42 34.42
C ALA A 355 -16.22 -24.98 33.01
N TYR A 356 -16.82 -26.18 32.95
CA TYR A 356 -17.36 -26.77 31.72
C TYR A 356 -18.86 -26.46 31.58
N PRO A 357 -19.41 -26.38 30.35
CA PRO A 357 -18.72 -26.48 29.06
C PRO A 357 -17.86 -25.25 28.76
N ARG A 358 -16.73 -25.44 28.07
CA ARG A 358 -15.86 -24.34 27.61
C ARG A 358 -15.99 -24.19 26.11
N TYR A 359 -16.16 -22.96 25.65
CA TYR A 359 -16.23 -22.63 24.24
C TYR A 359 -14.94 -21.94 23.83
N TYR A 360 -14.42 -22.24 22.64
CA TYR A 360 -13.21 -21.63 22.09
C TYR A 360 -13.62 -20.98 20.77
N LEU A 361 -13.73 -19.65 20.74
CA LEU A 361 -14.39 -18.89 19.68
C LEU A 361 -13.41 -18.01 18.91
N ASP A 362 -13.59 -17.97 17.60
CA ASP A 362 -12.84 -17.14 16.66
C ASP A 362 -13.77 -16.60 15.56
N PHE A 363 -13.45 -15.43 14.97
CA PHE A 363 -14.21 -14.80 13.88
C PHE A 363 -13.31 -14.36 12.72
N GLU A 364 -13.74 -14.65 11.50
CA GLU A 364 -13.24 -13.97 10.30
C GLU A 364 -14.18 -12.82 9.91
N THR A 365 -13.58 -11.70 9.49
CA THR A 365 -14.31 -10.47 9.17
C THR A 365 -13.66 -9.75 7.99
N ILE A 366 -14.43 -8.94 7.27
CA ILE A 366 -13.91 -7.95 6.31
C ILE A 366 -14.11 -6.52 6.82
N MET A 367 -13.28 -5.59 6.31
CA MET A 367 -13.35 -4.14 6.59
C MET A 367 -13.11 -3.34 5.30
N PRO A 368 -13.97 -3.45 4.27
CA PRO A 368 -13.71 -2.83 2.99
C PRO A 368 -13.80 -1.28 3.06
N PRO A 369 -12.95 -0.54 2.32
CA PRO A 369 -13.05 0.92 2.23
C PRO A 369 -14.27 1.37 1.41
N VAL A 370 -14.61 0.59 0.38
CA VAL A 370 -15.80 0.75 -0.46
C VAL A 370 -16.83 -0.25 0.05
N PRO A 371 -17.93 0.16 0.70
CA PRO A 371 -18.85 -0.77 1.33
C PRO A 371 -19.64 -1.56 0.26
N ILE A 372 -19.73 -2.88 0.40
CA ILE A 372 -20.33 -3.77 -0.62
C ILE A 372 -21.80 -4.11 -0.36
N TRP A 373 -22.33 -3.81 0.83
CA TRP A 373 -23.70 -4.13 1.24
C TRP A 373 -24.42 -2.89 1.77
N ALA A 374 -25.71 -2.76 1.47
CA ALA A 374 -26.52 -1.66 1.98
C ALA A 374 -26.50 -1.59 3.52
N ASP A 375 -26.60 -0.37 4.05
CA ASP A 375 -26.47 -0.05 5.47
C ASP A 375 -25.17 -0.60 6.08
N THR A 376 -24.06 -0.42 5.35
CA THR A 376 -22.70 -0.54 5.87
C THR A 376 -21.89 0.73 5.58
N ARG A 377 -20.82 0.94 6.35
CA ARG A 377 -19.91 2.10 6.22
C ARG A 377 -18.46 1.66 5.93
N PRO A 378 -17.60 2.55 5.40
CA PRO A 378 -16.19 2.25 5.17
C PRO A 378 -15.49 1.76 6.44
N TYR A 379 -14.62 0.77 6.28
CA TYR A 379 -13.84 0.17 7.36
C TYR A 379 -14.66 -0.40 8.53
N GLN A 380 -15.97 -0.62 8.35
CA GLN A 380 -16.78 -1.35 9.32
C GLN A 380 -16.32 -2.80 9.42
N THR A 381 -16.10 -3.30 10.64
CA THR A 381 -15.86 -4.72 10.89
C THR A 381 -17.13 -5.51 10.64
N LEU A 382 -17.13 -6.33 9.58
CA LEU A 382 -18.27 -7.13 9.14
C LEU A 382 -17.90 -8.62 9.22
N PRO A 383 -18.37 -9.37 10.24
CA PRO A 383 -18.08 -10.79 10.34
C PRO A 383 -18.81 -11.59 9.26
N PHE A 384 -18.12 -12.57 8.69
CA PHE A 384 -18.68 -13.48 7.68
C PHE A 384 -18.57 -14.96 8.07
N GLN A 385 -17.71 -15.28 9.04
CA GLN A 385 -17.50 -16.64 9.54
C GLN A 385 -17.19 -16.65 11.04
N TRP A 386 -17.51 -17.77 11.69
CA TRP A 386 -16.97 -18.13 13.00
C TRP A 386 -16.68 -19.62 13.08
N SER A 387 -15.72 -19.98 13.91
CA SER A 387 -15.48 -21.36 14.37
C SER A 387 -15.68 -21.43 15.88
N CYS A 388 -16.18 -22.55 16.39
CA CYS A 388 -16.22 -22.82 17.81
C CYS A 388 -15.93 -24.28 18.14
N HIS A 389 -14.82 -24.53 18.85
CA HIS A 389 -14.62 -25.80 19.54
C HIS A 389 -15.32 -25.76 20.91
N VAL A 390 -15.93 -26.86 21.33
CA VAL A 390 -16.68 -26.95 22.59
C VAL A 390 -16.16 -28.12 23.42
N GLU A 391 -15.48 -27.83 24.52
CA GLU A 391 -15.05 -28.84 25.50
C GLU A 391 -16.19 -29.03 26.52
N LEU A 392 -16.99 -30.09 26.36
CA LEU A 392 -18.12 -30.38 27.23
C LEU A 392 -17.71 -30.95 28.59
N ALA A 393 -16.58 -31.63 28.62
CA ALA A 393 -15.95 -32.27 29.78
C ALA A 393 -14.48 -32.55 29.41
N PRO A 394 -13.58 -32.87 30.36
CA PRO A 394 -12.18 -33.17 30.05
C PRO A 394 -12.05 -34.23 28.94
N GLY A 395 -11.46 -33.84 27.80
CA GLY A 395 -11.27 -34.72 26.65
C GLY A 395 -12.50 -34.98 25.76
N LYS A 396 -13.69 -34.42 26.09
CA LYS A 396 -14.88 -34.49 25.23
C LYS A 396 -15.03 -33.19 24.44
N MET A 397 -14.57 -33.21 23.19
CA MET A 397 -14.65 -32.08 22.26
C MET A 397 -15.76 -32.28 21.22
N ASP A 398 -16.63 -31.29 21.07
CA ASP A 398 -17.47 -31.07 19.89
C ASP A 398 -16.94 -29.86 19.09
N HIS A 399 -17.44 -29.65 17.88
CA HIS A 399 -17.10 -28.51 17.03
C HIS A 399 -18.34 -28.00 16.28
N ALA A 400 -18.46 -26.69 16.16
CA ALA A 400 -19.49 -26.00 15.38
C ALA A 400 -18.83 -24.87 14.57
N GLU A 401 -19.42 -24.51 13.43
CA GLU A 401 -18.90 -23.48 12.54
C GLU A 401 -20.03 -22.80 11.76
N PHE A 402 -19.76 -21.61 11.25
CA PHE A 402 -20.60 -20.90 10.30
C PHE A 402 -19.72 -20.22 9.23
N LEU A 403 -20.06 -20.39 7.96
CA LEU A 403 -19.48 -19.65 6.84
C LEU A 403 -20.55 -19.47 5.75
N ASP A 404 -20.64 -18.26 5.22
CA ASP A 404 -21.67 -17.85 4.27
C ASP A 404 -21.05 -17.19 3.03
N LEU A 405 -21.03 -17.92 1.92
CA LEU A 405 -20.46 -17.49 0.64
C LEU A 405 -21.54 -17.15 -0.40
N SER A 406 -22.76 -16.85 0.03
CA SER A 406 -23.88 -16.54 -0.87
C SER A 406 -23.67 -15.25 -1.68
N GLY A 407 -23.03 -14.24 -1.08
CA GLY A 407 -22.98 -12.86 -1.58
C GLY A 407 -23.97 -11.93 -0.87
N ASP A 408 -25.02 -12.48 -0.22
CA ASP A 408 -25.89 -11.72 0.68
C ASP A 408 -25.11 -11.23 1.92
N PRO A 409 -25.57 -10.18 2.63
CA PRO A 409 -24.99 -9.76 3.90
C PRO A 409 -25.09 -10.87 4.99
N PRO A 410 -23.99 -11.49 5.43
CA PRO A 410 -24.03 -12.69 6.28
C PRO A 410 -24.35 -12.38 7.75
N MET A 411 -24.12 -11.14 8.20
CA MET A 411 -24.08 -10.76 9.62
C MET A 411 -25.32 -11.18 10.42
N ARG A 412 -26.52 -11.17 9.83
CA ARG A 412 -27.76 -11.57 10.50
C ARG A 412 -27.79 -13.09 10.75
N ARG A 413 -27.55 -13.88 9.71
CA ARG A 413 -27.51 -15.36 9.76
C ARG A 413 -26.40 -15.83 10.70
N LEU A 414 -25.27 -15.11 10.70
CA LEU A 414 -24.13 -15.31 11.57
C LEU A 414 -24.44 -15.05 13.05
N ALA A 415 -25.07 -13.91 13.38
CA ALA A 415 -25.43 -13.58 14.76
C ALA A 415 -26.42 -14.60 15.34
N GLU A 416 -27.42 -15.03 14.55
CA GLU A 416 -28.38 -16.04 14.99
C GLU A 416 -27.77 -17.45 15.13
N SER A 417 -26.83 -17.82 14.25
CA SER A 417 -26.13 -19.12 14.36
C SER A 417 -25.22 -19.15 15.60
N LEU A 418 -24.52 -18.05 15.87
CA LEU A 418 -23.69 -17.85 17.06
C LEU A 418 -24.49 -18.00 18.36
N VAL A 419 -25.64 -17.32 18.46
CA VAL A 419 -26.55 -17.41 19.62
C VAL A 419 -27.07 -18.83 19.84
N ARG A 420 -27.33 -19.59 18.77
CA ARG A 420 -27.74 -21.00 18.89
C ARG A 420 -26.58 -21.91 19.35
N ALA A 421 -25.36 -21.66 18.89
CA ALA A 421 -24.21 -22.53 19.15
C ALA A 421 -23.61 -22.38 20.56
N LEU A 422 -23.53 -21.15 21.08
CA LEU A 422 -22.81 -20.84 22.33
C LEU A 422 -23.62 -21.10 23.62
N GLY A 423 -24.88 -21.53 23.50
CA GLY A 423 -25.73 -21.89 24.65
C GLY A 423 -25.88 -20.75 25.67
N ARG A 424 -25.99 -21.10 26.96
CA ARG A 424 -26.18 -20.14 28.07
C ARG A 424 -25.11 -20.21 29.16
N ASP A 425 -24.37 -21.31 29.25
CA ASP A 425 -23.57 -21.66 30.42
C ASP A 425 -22.07 -21.78 30.07
N GLY A 426 -21.18 -21.51 31.03
CA GLY A 426 -19.74 -21.72 30.88
C GLY A 426 -18.98 -20.63 30.07
N PRO A 427 -17.65 -20.55 30.21
CA PRO A 427 -16.82 -19.48 29.64
C PRO A 427 -16.60 -19.63 28.14
N ILE A 428 -16.41 -18.49 27.47
CA ILE A 428 -16.13 -18.41 26.03
C ILE A 428 -14.74 -17.79 25.87
N LEU A 429 -13.79 -18.63 25.49
CA LEU A 429 -12.37 -18.37 25.46
C LEU A 429 -11.98 -17.84 24.09
N THR A 430 -11.32 -16.69 24.06
CA THR A 430 -10.87 -16.03 22.82
C THR A 430 -9.44 -15.52 22.97
N TYR A 431 -8.85 -14.99 21.89
CA TYR A 431 -7.48 -14.47 21.91
C TYR A 431 -7.46 -13.00 21.51
N THR A 432 -7.24 -12.14 22.51
CA THR A 432 -7.51 -10.70 22.49
C THR A 432 -9.00 -10.34 22.65
N ALA A 433 -9.27 -9.05 22.84
CA ALA A 433 -10.63 -8.51 22.91
C ALA A 433 -11.28 -8.27 21.53
N TYR A 434 -10.81 -8.93 20.47
CA TYR A 434 -11.29 -8.73 19.11
C TYR A 434 -12.72 -9.26 18.92
N GLU A 435 -12.99 -10.48 19.37
CA GLU A 435 -14.30 -11.15 19.28
C GLU A 435 -15.37 -10.33 20.02
N LYS A 436 -14.98 -9.72 21.14
CA LYS A 436 -15.83 -8.78 21.90
C LYS A 436 -16.23 -7.56 21.07
N ARG A 437 -15.31 -7.00 20.28
CA ARG A 437 -15.59 -5.88 19.36
C ARG A 437 -16.54 -6.32 18.24
N VAL A 438 -16.32 -7.49 17.65
CA VAL A 438 -17.17 -8.07 16.61
C VAL A 438 -18.61 -8.25 17.13
N ILE A 439 -18.78 -8.86 18.31
CA ILE A 439 -20.11 -9.11 18.88
C ILE A 439 -20.81 -7.80 19.29
N ASN A 440 -20.08 -6.81 19.80
CA ASN A 440 -20.65 -5.47 20.04
C ASN A 440 -21.15 -4.81 18.75
N GLY A 441 -20.42 -4.93 17.63
CA GLY A 441 -20.89 -4.47 16.32
C GLY A 441 -22.16 -5.19 15.83
N LEU A 442 -22.33 -6.48 16.17
CA LEU A 442 -23.57 -7.21 15.91
C LEU A 442 -24.74 -6.76 16.81
N ILE A 443 -24.46 -6.37 18.07
CA ILE A 443 -25.46 -5.79 18.99
C ILE A 443 -25.98 -4.45 18.44
N GLU A 444 -25.07 -3.58 18.00
CA GLU A 444 -25.44 -2.29 17.39
C GLU A 444 -26.25 -2.48 16.10
N ARG A 445 -25.90 -3.47 15.28
CA ARG A 445 -26.59 -3.75 14.00
C ARG A 445 -27.96 -4.43 14.19
N PHE A 446 -28.14 -5.23 15.23
CA PHE A 446 -29.37 -6.03 15.45
C PHE A 446 -29.91 -5.86 16.87
N PRO A 447 -30.66 -4.78 17.16
CA PRO A 447 -31.23 -4.52 18.49
C PRO A 447 -32.14 -5.64 19.01
N ASP A 448 -32.80 -6.41 18.13
CA ASP A 448 -33.61 -7.57 18.51
C ASP A 448 -32.77 -8.75 19.05
N LEU A 449 -31.49 -8.81 18.69
CA LEU A 449 -30.50 -9.78 19.18
C LEU A 449 -29.62 -9.23 20.31
N GLN A 450 -29.80 -7.98 20.75
CA GLN A 450 -28.98 -7.34 21.79
C GLN A 450 -28.87 -8.18 23.07
N ARG A 451 -29.99 -8.69 23.59
CA ARG A 451 -30.02 -9.45 24.87
C ARG A 451 -29.19 -10.73 24.81
N PRO A 452 -29.41 -11.68 23.86
CA PRO A 452 -28.61 -12.89 23.80
C PRO A 452 -27.14 -12.64 23.44
N LEU A 453 -26.84 -11.64 22.60
CA LEU A 453 -25.45 -11.29 22.27
C LEU A 453 -24.71 -10.64 23.46
N ALA A 454 -25.36 -9.79 24.26
CA ALA A 454 -24.77 -9.23 25.47
C ALA A 454 -24.42 -10.31 26.50
N ALA A 455 -25.29 -11.32 26.68
CA ALA A 455 -25.01 -12.47 27.55
C ALA A 455 -23.82 -13.33 27.07
N ILE A 456 -23.53 -13.34 25.76
CA ILE A 456 -22.30 -13.92 25.22
C ILE A 456 -21.09 -13.05 25.60
N VAL A 457 -21.17 -11.73 25.46
CA VAL A 457 -20.09 -10.78 25.81
C VAL A 457 -19.69 -10.85 27.28
N GLU A 458 -20.66 -11.08 28.18
CA GLU A 458 -20.42 -11.27 29.62
C GLU A 458 -19.66 -12.55 29.96
N ARG A 459 -19.68 -13.56 29.06
CA ARG A 459 -19.00 -14.86 29.21
C ARG A 459 -17.61 -14.90 28.56
N LEU A 460 -17.19 -13.84 27.87
CA LEU A 460 -15.91 -13.79 27.15
C LEU A 460 -14.70 -13.73 28.11
N VAL A 461 -13.71 -14.59 27.87
CA VAL A 461 -12.44 -14.68 28.60
C VAL A 461 -11.28 -14.55 27.61
N ASP A 462 -10.59 -13.42 27.66
CA ASP A 462 -9.42 -13.14 26.82
C ASP A 462 -8.16 -13.85 27.36
N LEU A 463 -7.58 -14.75 26.57
CA LEU A 463 -6.37 -15.50 26.92
C LEU A 463 -5.07 -14.72 26.70
N ALA A 464 -5.06 -13.66 25.89
CA ALA A 464 -3.85 -12.94 25.53
C ALA A 464 -3.19 -12.21 26.73
N PRO A 465 -3.94 -11.57 27.67
CA PRO A 465 -3.38 -11.07 28.94
C PRO A 465 -2.74 -12.17 29.79
N VAL A 466 -3.38 -13.36 29.89
CA VAL A 466 -2.89 -14.49 30.68
C VAL A 466 -1.56 -15.00 30.12
N ALA A 467 -1.50 -15.25 28.80
CA ALA A 467 -0.26 -15.63 28.13
C ALA A 467 0.83 -14.55 28.28
N ARG A 468 0.48 -13.27 28.11
CA ARG A 468 1.40 -12.12 28.24
C ARG A 468 1.96 -11.92 29.64
N GLN A 469 1.23 -12.31 30.68
CA GLN A 469 1.65 -12.16 32.07
C GLN A 469 2.42 -13.37 32.60
N PHE A 470 2.11 -14.58 32.11
CA PHE A 470 2.56 -15.82 32.76
C PHE A 470 3.34 -16.78 31.86
N TYR A 471 3.51 -16.53 30.56
CA TYR A 471 4.31 -17.39 29.70
C TYR A 471 5.26 -16.60 28.79
N TYR A 472 6.51 -17.06 28.68
CA TYR A 472 7.41 -16.64 27.61
C TYR A 472 8.37 -17.78 27.21
N HIS A 473 8.71 -17.82 25.92
CA HIS A 473 9.66 -18.76 25.30
C HIS A 473 10.64 -17.96 24.44
N PRO A 474 11.93 -18.34 24.33
CA PRO A 474 12.91 -17.60 23.52
C PRO A 474 12.43 -17.30 22.09
N ASP A 475 11.94 -18.33 21.40
CA ASP A 475 11.42 -18.30 20.01
C ASP A 475 10.15 -17.44 19.81
N MET A 476 9.58 -16.87 20.87
CA MET A 476 8.50 -15.88 20.72
C MET A 476 8.99 -14.51 20.25
N HIS A 477 10.31 -14.25 20.32
CA HIS A 477 10.95 -13.00 19.87
C HIS A 477 10.20 -11.71 20.32
N GLY A 478 9.79 -11.66 21.59
CA GLY A 478 9.06 -10.52 22.18
C GLY A 478 7.59 -10.37 21.78
N SER A 479 7.05 -11.29 20.98
CA SER A 479 5.67 -11.27 20.47
C SER A 479 4.76 -12.21 21.26
N TRP A 480 3.61 -11.70 21.68
CA TRP A 480 2.50 -12.49 22.26
C TRP A 480 1.28 -12.41 21.34
N SER A 481 1.51 -12.73 20.06
CA SER A 481 0.43 -13.08 19.12
C SER A 481 0.29 -14.60 19.09
N LEU A 482 -0.90 -15.12 18.74
CA LEU A 482 -1.14 -16.57 18.72
C LEU A 482 -0.16 -17.27 17.78
N LYS A 483 0.16 -16.66 16.63
CA LYS A 483 1.17 -17.12 15.67
C LYS A 483 2.59 -17.29 16.23
N HIS A 484 2.96 -16.56 17.29
CA HIS A 484 4.26 -16.69 17.96
C HIS A 484 4.20 -17.57 19.22
N VAL A 485 3.04 -17.65 19.89
CA VAL A 485 2.83 -18.51 21.07
C VAL A 485 2.58 -19.97 20.70
N LEU A 486 1.84 -20.24 19.63
CA LEU A 486 1.42 -21.58 19.27
C LEU A 486 2.60 -22.52 18.92
N PRO A 487 3.60 -22.12 18.10
CA PRO A 487 4.70 -23.00 17.73
C PRO A 487 5.54 -23.46 18.94
N THR A 488 5.59 -22.65 20.01
CA THR A 488 6.39 -22.93 21.21
C THR A 488 5.68 -23.83 22.23
N ILE A 489 4.41 -24.20 21.98
CA ILE A 489 3.60 -25.08 22.84
C ILE A 489 2.98 -26.27 22.09
N ALA A 490 2.87 -26.17 20.76
CA ALA A 490 2.31 -27.19 19.87
C ALA A 490 3.06 -27.13 18.52
N ALA A 491 4.28 -27.67 18.48
CA ALA A 491 5.12 -27.70 17.28
C ALA A 491 4.50 -28.50 16.10
N ASP A 492 3.49 -29.32 16.40
CA ASP A 492 2.63 -30.04 15.46
C ASP A 492 1.52 -29.18 14.82
N MET A 493 1.43 -27.89 15.18
CA MET A 493 0.47 -26.94 14.62
C MET A 493 1.19 -25.75 13.97
N GLN A 494 1.45 -25.86 12.67
CA GLN A 494 2.11 -24.81 11.87
C GLN A 494 1.15 -24.20 10.83
N TYR A 495 1.00 -22.87 10.86
CA TYR A 495 0.17 -22.12 9.89
C TYR A 495 0.65 -22.29 8.44
N GLN A 496 1.96 -22.46 8.26
CA GLN A 496 2.62 -22.63 6.97
C GLN A 496 2.25 -23.94 6.26
N GLU A 497 1.73 -24.93 7.00
CA GLU A 497 1.23 -26.20 6.44
C GLU A 497 -0.22 -26.09 5.91
N LEU A 498 -0.92 -24.99 6.19
CA LEU A 498 -2.26 -24.76 5.66
C LEU A 498 -2.17 -24.42 4.16
N THR A 499 -2.95 -25.11 3.33
CA THR A 499 -2.98 -24.83 1.89
C THR A 499 -3.80 -23.56 1.61
N GLY A 500 -3.21 -22.60 0.91
CA GLY A 500 -3.87 -21.36 0.50
C GLY A 500 -3.90 -20.31 1.61
N ILE A 501 -4.99 -20.25 2.37
CA ILE A 501 -5.22 -19.21 3.39
C ILE A 501 -4.46 -19.55 4.67
N GLN A 502 -3.48 -18.71 5.02
CA GLN A 502 -2.62 -18.84 6.20
C GLN A 502 -2.70 -17.63 7.16
N GLU A 503 -3.49 -16.61 6.82
CA GLU A 503 -3.67 -15.41 7.63
C GLU A 503 -4.93 -14.60 7.33
N GLY A 504 -5.37 -13.79 8.31
CA GLY A 504 -6.62 -13.01 8.23
C GLY A 504 -6.75 -12.03 7.05
N THR A 505 -5.64 -11.49 6.53
CA THR A 505 -5.67 -10.68 5.30
C THR A 505 -6.08 -11.54 4.10
N ALA A 506 -5.40 -12.67 3.92
CA ALA A 506 -5.74 -13.65 2.89
C ALA A 506 -7.13 -14.29 3.11
N ALA A 507 -7.61 -14.40 4.35
CA ALA A 507 -8.97 -14.82 4.66
C ALA A 507 -10.00 -13.76 4.21
N SER A 508 -9.71 -12.48 4.44
CA SER A 508 -10.54 -11.35 3.99
C SER A 508 -10.62 -11.28 2.46
N GLU A 509 -9.48 -11.41 1.78
CA GLU A 509 -9.37 -11.38 0.32
C GLU A 509 -10.01 -12.62 -0.31
N GLY A 510 -9.71 -13.82 0.21
CA GLY A 510 -10.32 -15.07 -0.23
C GLY A 510 -11.82 -15.13 0.00
N TYR A 511 -12.34 -14.45 1.03
CA TYR A 511 -13.78 -14.26 1.19
C TYR A 511 -14.37 -13.34 0.10
N LEU A 512 -13.75 -12.19 -0.14
CA LEU A 512 -14.18 -11.23 -1.18
C LEU A 512 -14.15 -11.87 -2.58
N GLU A 513 -13.11 -12.67 -2.88
CA GLU A 513 -13.06 -13.50 -4.09
C GLU A 513 -14.20 -14.52 -4.11
N ALA A 514 -14.42 -15.26 -3.02
CA ALA A 514 -15.44 -16.32 -2.97
C ALA A 514 -16.88 -15.81 -3.13
N ILE A 515 -17.18 -14.56 -2.79
CA ILE A 515 -18.50 -13.95 -3.00
C ILE A 515 -18.66 -13.24 -4.35
N ASP A 516 -17.58 -13.00 -5.11
CA ASP A 516 -17.66 -12.41 -6.44
C ASP A 516 -18.45 -13.32 -7.41
N ALA A 517 -19.31 -12.70 -8.22
CA ALA A 517 -20.19 -13.41 -9.16
C ALA A 517 -19.43 -14.08 -10.32
N ASN A 518 -18.20 -13.64 -10.61
CA ASN A 518 -17.34 -14.18 -11.66
C ASN A 518 -16.49 -15.36 -11.17
N THR A 519 -16.40 -15.59 -9.85
CA THR A 519 -15.60 -16.66 -9.27
C THR A 519 -16.19 -18.03 -9.59
N THR A 520 -15.37 -18.91 -10.18
CA THR A 520 -15.81 -20.23 -10.63
C THR A 520 -16.27 -21.10 -9.46
N GLY A 521 -17.21 -22.01 -9.71
CA GLY A 521 -17.72 -22.93 -8.67
C GLY A 521 -16.62 -23.79 -8.04
N GLU A 522 -15.60 -24.16 -8.80
CA GLU A 522 -14.42 -24.89 -8.33
C GLU A 522 -13.57 -24.03 -7.37
N ARG A 523 -13.24 -22.79 -7.77
CA ARG A 523 -12.46 -21.86 -6.95
C ARG A 523 -13.21 -21.46 -5.68
N LYS A 524 -14.52 -21.23 -5.76
CA LYS A 524 -15.39 -20.99 -4.61
C LYS A 524 -15.44 -22.17 -3.63
N ALA A 525 -15.43 -23.40 -4.15
CA ALA A 525 -15.37 -24.61 -3.32
C ALA A 525 -13.98 -24.86 -2.71
N GLU A 526 -12.91 -24.43 -3.37
CA GLU A 526 -11.55 -24.41 -2.83
C GLU A 526 -11.44 -23.41 -1.67
N LEU A 527 -11.76 -22.14 -1.91
CA LEU A 527 -11.76 -21.06 -0.93
C LEU A 527 -12.60 -21.41 0.30
N LYS A 528 -13.79 -22.02 0.10
CA LYS A 528 -14.62 -22.54 1.21
C LYS A 528 -13.84 -23.49 2.14
N LYS A 529 -13.08 -24.43 1.59
CA LYS A 529 -12.29 -25.38 2.39
C LYS A 529 -11.15 -24.69 3.13
N GLN A 530 -10.50 -23.74 2.48
CA GLN A 530 -9.37 -22.98 3.05
C GLN A 530 -9.84 -22.11 4.22
N LEU A 531 -10.91 -21.32 4.02
CA LEU A 531 -11.56 -20.50 5.04
C LEU A 531 -12.02 -21.32 6.25
N LEU A 532 -12.74 -22.44 6.03
CA LEU A 532 -13.16 -23.32 7.12
C LEU A 532 -11.97 -23.92 7.88
N ARG A 533 -10.92 -24.35 7.18
CA ARG A 533 -9.73 -24.93 7.83
C ARG A 533 -8.95 -23.89 8.64
N TYR A 534 -8.78 -22.67 8.15
CA TYR A 534 -8.03 -21.60 8.81
C TYR A 534 -8.67 -21.19 10.15
N CYS A 535 -9.92 -20.71 10.15
CA CYS A 535 -10.63 -20.33 11.38
C CYS A 535 -10.82 -21.52 12.36
N LYS A 536 -10.97 -22.75 11.83
CA LYS A 536 -10.96 -23.95 12.69
C LYS A 536 -9.61 -24.17 13.39
N PHE A 537 -8.51 -23.95 12.68
CA PHE A 537 -7.15 -24.09 13.22
C PHE A 537 -6.90 -23.09 14.37
N ASP A 538 -7.38 -21.86 14.27
CA ASP A 538 -7.25 -20.86 15.34
C ASP A 538 -7.99 -21.29 16.61
N THR A 539 -9.23 -21.78 16.51
CA THR A 539 -9.92 -22.34 17.68
C THR A 539 -9.28 -23.62 18.23
N GLU A 540 -8.65 -24.45 17.39
CA GLU A 540 -7.87 -25.62 17.84
C GLU A 540 -6.60 -25.18 18.61
N ALA A 541 -5.96 -24.10 18.16
CA ALA A 541 -4.82 -23.47 18.82
C ALA A 541 -5.20 -22.92 20.21
N LEU A 542 -6.41 -22.36 20.39
CA LEU A 542 -6.90 -21.95 21.72
C LEU A 542 -7.07 -23.14 22.67
N VAL A 543 -7.54 -24.29 22.17
CA VAL A 543 -7.64 -25.54 22.96
C VAL A 543 -6.26 -26.02 23.40
N ARG A 544 -5.24 -25.96 22.53
CA ARG A 544 -3.84 -26.26 22.91
C ARG A 544 -3.32 -25.28 23.96
N LEU A 545 -3.57 -23.98 23.77
CA LEU A 545 -3.13 -22.92 24.68
C LEU A 545 -3.69 -23.09 26.09
N VAL A 546 -4.99 -23.34 26.24
CA VAL A 546 -5.61 -23.54 27.57
C VAL A 546 -5.09 -24.81 28.24
N LYS A 547 -4.87 -25.89 27.49
CA LYS A 547 -4.26 -27.13 28.01
C LYS A 547 -2.80 -26.91 28.45
N PHE A 548 -2.05 -26.07 27.76
CA PHE A 548 -0.68 -25.70 28.13
C PHE A 548 -0.65 -24.78 29.37
N LEU A 549 -1.46 -23.72 29.40
CA LEU A 549 -1.52 -22.78 30.52
C LEU A 549 -2.05 -23.44 31.81
N GLY A 550 -2.78 -24.56 31.71
CA GLY A 550 -3.35 -25.30 32.85
C GLY A 550 -2.43 -26.32 33.53
N GLN A 551 -1.16 -26.44 33.11
CA GLN A 551 -0.20 -27.43 33.63
C GLN A 551 0.27 -27.18 35.06
#